data_AF-A0A531LWC4-F1
#
_entry.id   AF-A0A531LWC4-F1
#
_cell.length_a   1.000
_cell.length_b   1.000
_cell.length_c   1.000
_cell.angle_alpha   90.00
_cell.angle_beta   90.00
_cell.angle_gamma   90.00
#
_symmetry.space_group_name_H-M   'P 1'
#
loop_
_entity.id
_entity.type
_entity.pdbx_description
1 polymer ?
#
loop_
_entity_poly.entity_id
_entity_poly.type
_entity_poly.pdbx_seq_one_letter_code
_entity_poly.pdbx_strand_id
1 'polypeptide(L)' 'MVGEANYSLRDEIRDYWSARAETFDVSVGHEIFSERERRAWHRLILKHLGAGNRRRALDLACGTGVVSHLMYDLGYAVTG' A
#
# COMPACT_ATOMS: atom_id res chain seq x y z
N MET A 1 -33.26 -14.01 -10.85
CA MET A 1 -32.49 -12.76 -11.05
C MET A 1 -31.15 -13.15 -11.62
N VAL A 2 -30.88 -12.84 -12.88
CA VAL A 2 -29.58 -13.09 -13.51
C VAL A 2 -28.62 -12.06 -12.93
N GLY A 3 -27.57 -12.50 -12.24
CA GLY A 3 -26.55 -11.60 -11.73
C GLY A 3 -25.94 -10.82 -12.89
N GLU A 4 -25.93 -9.49 -12.79
CA GLU A 4 -25.27 -8.65 -13.78
C GLU A 4 -23.79 -9.05 -13.88
N ALA A 5 -23.34 -9.27 -15.11
CA ALA A 5 -21.95 -9.60 -15.36
C ALA A 5 -21.07 -8.37 -15.10
N ASN A 6 -19.96 -8.58 -14.38
CA ASN A 6 -19.02 -7.55 -13.88
C ASN A 6 -18.21 -6.82 -14.98
N TYR A 7 -18.77 -6.62 -16.18
CA TYR A 7 -18.05 -6.04 -17.31
C TYR A 7 -17.53 -4.62 -17.02
N SER A 8 -18.27 -3.81 -16.25
CA SER A 8 -17.88 -2.44 -15.87
C SER A 8 -17.20 -2.33 -14.50
N LEU A 9 -17.24 -3.39 -13.67
CA LEU A 9 -16.83 -3.31 -12.26
C LEU A 9 -15.39 -2.81 -12.08
N ARG A 10 -14.48 -3.19 -12.98
CA ARG A 10 -13.09 -2.70 -12.95
C ARG A 10 -13.02 -1.19 -13.14
N ASP A 11 -13.78 -0.67 -14.10
CA ASP A 11 -13.79 0.76 -14.42
C ASP A 11 -14.49 1.56 -13.31
N GLU A 12 -15.56 1.01 -12.72
CA GLU A 12 -16.22 1.60 -11.54
C GLU A 12 -15.29 1.69 -10.32
N ILE A 13 -14.53 0.61 -10.03
CA ILE A 13 -13.54 0.61 -8.94
C ILE A 13 -12.46 1.64 -9.21
N ARG A 14 -11.95 1.72 -10.45
CA ARG A 14 -10.94 2.71 -10.84
C ARG A 14 -11.50 4.12 -10.62
N ASP A 15 -12.65 4.43 -11.17
CA ASP A 15 -13.21 5.79 -11.16
C ASP A 15 -13.52 6.25 -9.73
N TYR A 16 -14.03 5.35 -8.88
CA TYR A 16 -14.21 5.61 -7.45
C TYR A 16 -12.90 5.99 -6.75
N TRP A 17 -11.84 5.19 -6.94
CA TRP A 17 -10.56 5.46 -6.30
C TRP A 17 -9.83 6.66 -6.91
N SER A 18 -9.99 6.92 -8.21
CA SER A 18 -9.47 8.12 -8.88
C SER A 18 -10.08 9.40 -8.32
N ALA A 19 -11.40 9.44 -8.14
CA ALA A 19 -12.06 10.60 -7.54
C ALA A 19 -11.61 10.82 -6.09
N ARG A 20 -11.44 9.73 -5.33
CA ARG A 20 -11.04 9.81 -3.92
C ARG A 20 -9.57 10.23 -3.73
N ALA A 21 -8.70 9.96 -4.70
CA ALA A 21 -7.26 10.22 -4.61
C ALA A 21 -6.93 11.68 -4.26
N GLU A 22 -7.70 12.65 -4.78
CA GLU A 22 -7.50 14.09 -4.50
C GLU A 22 -7.57 14.44 -3.00
N THR A 23 -8.35 13.68 -2.23
CA THR A 23 -8.58 13.91 -0.79
C THR A 23 -7.98 12.79 0.06
N PHE A 24 -7.12 11.94 -0.50
CA PHE A 24 -6.57 10.81 0.24
C PHE A 24 -5.83 11.26 1.49
N ASP A 25 -5.02 12.31 1.36
CA ASP A 25 -4.17 12.86 2.44
C ASP A 25 -4.95 13.59 3.55
N VAL A 26 -6.27 13.72 3.44
CA VAL A 26 -7.10 14.24 4.54
C VAL A 26 -7.81 13.12 5.32
N SER A 27 -7.71 11.87 4.86
CA SER A 27 -8.33 10.73 5.52
C SER A 27 -7.54 10.30 6.76
N VAL A 28 -8.21 9.87 7.83
CA VAL A 28 -7.51 9.36 9.02
C VAL A 28 -6.69 8.11 8.66
N GLY A 29 -5.44 8.05 9.12
CA GLY A 29 -4.58 6.87 8.89
C GLY A 29 -4.06 6.73 7.46
N HIS A 30 -4.14 7.78 6.63
CA HIS A 30 -3.61 7.76 5.25
C HIS A 30 -2.08 7.61 5.20
N GLU A 31 -1.39 7.83 6.33
CA GLU A 31 0.06 7.70 6.46
C GLU A 31 0.47 7.15 7.83
N ILE A 32 1.80 7.05 8.03
CA ILE A 32 2.43 6.72 9.29
C ILE A 32 2.91 8.04 9.92
N PHE A 33 2.19 8.51 10.93
CA PHE A 33 2.41 9.84 11.51
C PHE A 33 3.46 9.88 12.62
N SER A 34 3.96 8.71 13.05
CA SER A 34 4.94 8.63 14.12
C SER A 34 6.03 7.60 13.90
N GLU A 35 7.20 7.93 14.41
CA GLU A 35 8.33 7.01 14.49
C GLU A 35 8.02 5.74 15.31
N ARG A 36 7.09 5.83 16.26
CA ARG A 36 6.61 4.67 17.01
C ARG A 36 5.85 3.70 16.12
N GLU A 37 4.96 4.20 15.28
CA GLU A 37 4.20 3.40 14.31
C GLU A 37 5.12 2.83 13.23
N ARG A 38 6.04 3.64 12.68
CA ARG A 38 7.06 3.18 11.73
C ARG A 38 7.84 1.99 12.28
N ARG A 39 8.38 2.11 13.51
CA ARG A 39 9.10 1.01 14.17
C ARG A 39 8.22 -0.21 14.43
N ALA A 40 6.93 -0.03 14.73
CA ALA A 40 6.02 -1.16 14.93
C ALA A 40 5.82 -1.96 13.64
N TRP A 41 5.61 -1.27 12.51
CA TRP A 41 5.55 -1.89 11.19
C TRP A 41 6.85 -2.59 10.81
N HIS A 42 8.00 -1.94 10.99
CA HIS A 42 9.30 -2.56 10.72
C HIS A 42 9.51 -3.84 11.52
N ARG A 43 9.11 -3.87 12.80
CA ARG A 43 9.19 -5.10 13.61
C ARG A 43 8.36 -6.23 13.02
N LEU A 44 7.15 -5.96 12.52
CA LEU A 44 6.30 -6.97 11.89
C LEU A 44 6.91 -7.48 10.58
N ILE A 45 7.36 -6.58 9.72
CA ILE A 45 7.99 -6.95 8.43
C ILE A 45 9.26 -7.78 8.68
N LEU A 46 10.13 -7.33 9.57
CA LEU A 46 11.36 -8.08 9.91
C LEU A 46 11.05 -9.45 10.51
N LYS A 47 10.06 -9.54 11.39
CA LYS A 47 9.66 -10.81 12.03
C LYS A 47 9.18 -11.83 10.99
N HIS A 48 8.42 -11.41 9.99
CA HIS A 48 7.74 -12.32 9.07
C HIS A 48 8.47 -12.52 7.74
N LEU A 49 9.15 -11.48 7.24
CA LEU A 49 9.80 -11.49 5.93
C LEU A 49 11.32 -11.41 6.03
N GLY A 50 11.86 -10.93 7.15
CA GLY A 50 13.30 -10.70 7.36
C GLY A 50 13.80 -9.39 6.72
N ALA A 51 15.10 -9.10 6.89
CA ALA A 51 15.76 -7.95 6.27
C ALA A 51 15.79 -8.07 4.75
N GLY A 52 15.56 -6.96 4.03
CA GLY A 52 15.41 -6.98 2.57
C GLY A 52 16.63 -7.52 1.85
N ASN A 53 17.84 -7.12 2.23
CA ASN A 53 19.09 -7.60 1.63
C ASN A 53 19.06 -7.54 0.07
N ARG A 54 18.51 -6.47 -0.48
CA ARG A 54 18.27 -6.24 -1.93
C ARG A 54 17.30 -7.22 -2.59
N ARG A 55 16.54 -8.01 -1.83
CA ARG A 55 15.43 -8.81 -2.38
C ARG A 55 14.39 -7.90 -2.99
N ARG A 56 13.79 -8.36 -4.09
CA ARG A 56 12.72 -7.64 -4.79
C ARG A 56 11.40 -7.78 -4.03
N ALA A 57 10.63 -6.70 -3.97
CA ALA A 57 9.27 -6.69 -3.45
C ALA A 57 8.35 -5.95 -4.43
N LEU A 58 7.12 -6.44 -4.59
CA LEU A 58 6.06 -5.80 -5.36
C LEU A 58 4.93 -5.40 -4.41
N ASP A 59 4.65 -4.11 -4.33
CA ASP A 59 3.58 -3.52 -3.51
C ASP A 59 2.37 -3.23 -4.41
N LEU A 60 1.44 -4.18 -4.52
CA LEU A 60 0.29 -4.04 -5.41
C LEU A 60 -0.72 -3.04 -4.85
N ALA A 61 -1.13 -2.08 -5.69
CA ALA A 61 -2.02 -0.97 -5.30
C ALA A 61 -1.38 -0.10 -4.18
N CYS A 62 -0.10 0.26 -4.35
CA CYS A 62 0.70 0.94 -3.35
C CYS A 62 0.19 2.33 -2.92
N GLY A 63 -0.72 2.93 -3.71
CA GLY A 63 -1.24 4.27 -3.45
C GLY A 63 -0.11 5.29 -3.32
N THR A 64 -0.07 6.03 -2.21
CA THR A 64 0.99 7.00 -1.89
C THR A 64 2.33 6.36 -1.49
N GLY A 65 2.43 5.03 -1.47
CA GLY A 65 3.69 4.31 -1.27
C GLY A 65 4.08 4.08 0.19
N VAL A 66 3.14 4.20 1.15
CA VAL A 66 3.42 4.05 2.59
C VAL A 66 4.11 2.73 2.91
N VAL A 67 3.61 1.60 2.40
CA VAL A 67 4.21 0.28 2.62
C VAL A 67 5.50 0.11 1.82
N SER A 68 5.51 0.62 0.59
CA SER A 68 6.72 0.65 -0.25
C SER A 68 7.91 1.32 0.46
N HIS A 69 7.69 2.46 1.13
CA HIS A 69 8.74 3.13 1.90
C HIS A 69 9.21 2.32 3.11
N LEU A 70 8.30 1.68 3.85
CA LEU A 70 8.67 0.79 4.96
C LEU A 70 9.54 -0.39 4.49
N MET A 71 9.21 -0.98 3.34
CA MET A 71 9.98 -2.08 2.76
C MET A 71 11.34 -1.57 2.25
N TYR A 72 11.38 -0.40 1.63
CA TYR A 72 12.62 0.22 1.17
C TYR A 72 13.59 0.51 2.33
N ASP A 73 13.09 1.05 3.44
CA ASP A 73 13.87 1.30 4.67
C ASP A 73 14.54 0.03 5.21
N LEU A 74 13.92 -1.13 4.99
CA LEU A 74 14.44 -2.43 5.41
C LEU A 74 15.34 -3.08 4.36
N GLY A 75 15.67 -2.38 3.27
CA GLY A 75 16.64 -2.80 2.25
C GLY A 75 16.06 -3.68 1.14
N TYR A 76 14.74 -3.64 0.92
CA TYR A 76 14.13 -4.27 -0.26
C TYR A 76 14.29 -3.38 -1.50
N ALA A 77 14.41 -4.01 -2.66
CA ALA A 77 14.29 -3.34 -3.96
C ALA A 77 12.80 -3.35 -4.36
N VAL A 78 12.10 -2.26 -4.06
CA VAL A 78 10.63 -2.21 -4.17
C VAL A 78 10.19 -1.70 -5.54
N THR A 79 9.14 -2.32 -6.07
CA THR A 79 8.30 -1.79 -7.16
C THR A 79 6.90 -1.61 -6.59
N GLY A 80 6.34 -0.41 -6.72
CA GLY A 80 4.94 -0.11 -6.40
C GLY A 80 4.09 -0.05 -7.66
#